data_AF-A0A7S3Z9R3-F1
#
_entry.id   AF-A0A7S3Z9R3-F1
#
_cell.length_a   1.000
_cell.length_b   1.000
_cell.length_c   1.000
_cell.angle_alpha   90.00
_cell.angle_beta   90.00
_cell.angle_gamma   90.00
#
_symmetry.space_group_name_H-M   'P 1'
#
loop_
_entity.id
_entity.type
_entity.pdbx_description
1 polymer ?
#
loop_
_entity_poly.entity_id
_entity_poly.type
_entity_poly.pdbx_seq_one_letter_code
_entity_poly.pdbx_strand_id
1 'polypeptide(L)'
;NLDDTHPLVCHDLENPSSPKTPVGYIVEGLRRRMEKGKMPYTVLSCDNLPLNGKLTERVVLQFAERVGSDIGLRQWIEEYGAFPNTMVDRITPATTLEDIELVRQGYEIEDDWPVCAEDYTQWVIEDKFVQGRPQWEEAGALLVDDVEPYELMKLRLLNGSHSAMAYLAYLAGHRHVHHAMEDDDMFHFIGKYMDTIQ
;
A
#
# COMPACT_ATOMS: atom_id res chain seq x y z
N ASN A 1 -10.69 -6.37 -9.35
CA ASN A 1 -10.76 -7.82 -9.66
C ASN A 1 -9.54 -8.17 -10.49
N LEU A 2 -9.11 -9.43 -10.48
CA LEU A 2 -8.04 -9.90 -11.36
C LEU A 2 -8.46 -9.68 -12.82
N ASP A 3 -7.60 -9.04 -13.60
CA ASP A 3 -7.76 -8.91 -15.05
C ASP A 3 -7.05 -10.08 -15.73
N ASP A 4 -7.83 -11.08 -16.14
CA ASP A 4 -7.34 -12.28 -16.80
C ASP A 4 -7.06 -12.08 -18.30
N THR A 5 -7.21 -10.85 -18.80
CA THR A 5 -6.81 -10.46 -20.16
C THR A 5 -5.45 -9.76 -20.21
N HIS A 6 -4.91 -9.36 -19.05
CA HIS A 6 -3.61 -8.72 -18.99
C HIS A 6 -2.48 -9.69 -19.39
N PRO A 7 -1.58 -9.36 -20.34
CA PRO A 7 -0.61 -10.31 -20.88
C PRO A 7 0.28 -11.01 -19.86
N LEU A 8 0.70 -10.29 -18.81
CA LEU A 8 1.50 -10.89 -17.72
C LEU A 8 0.68 -11.83 -16.83
N VAL A 9 -0.62 -11.57 -16.66
CA VAL A 9 -1.51 -12.45 -15.88
C VAL A 9 -1.79 -13.70 -16.70
N CYS A 10 -2.11 -13.58 -17.99
CA CYS A 10 -2.25 -14.73 -18.89
C CYS A 10 -1.00 -15.62 -18.86
N HIS A 11 0.18 -15.01 -18.98
CA HIS A 11 1.46 -15.71 -18.89
C HIS A 11 1.59 -16.52 -17.60
N ASP A 12 1.29 -15.92 -16.45
CA ASP A 12 1.44 -16.56 -15.15
C ASP A 12 0.39 -17.66 -14.92
N LEU A 13 -0.82 -17.50 -15.47
CA LEU A 13 -1.86 -18.54 -15.46
C LEU A 13 -1.44 -19.77 -16.29
N GLU A 14 -0.79 -19.55 -17.43
CA GLU A 14 -0.25 -20.63 -18.28
C GLU A 14 1.03 -21.25 -17.71
N ASN A 15 1.83 -20.48 -16.96
CA ASN A 15 3.14 -20.87 -16.45
C ASN A 15 3.27 -20.61 -14.93
N PRO A 16 2.42 -21.22 -14.08
CA PRO A 16 2.33 -20.87 -12.66
C PRO A 16 3.61 -21.14 -11.86
N SER A 17 4.48 -22.04 -12.34
CA SER A 17 5.77 -22.33 -11.70
C SER A 17 6.88 -21.34 -12.03
N SER A 18 6.65 -20.43 -12.99
CA SER A 18 7.60 -19.40 -13.44
C SER A 18 6.90 -18.03 -13.63
N PRO A 19 6.26 -17.47 -12.58
CA PRO A 19 5.48 -16.26 -12.68
C PRO A 19 6.33 -15.00 -12.91
N LYS A 20 5.69 -13.93 -13.37
CA LYS A 20 6.27 -12.59 -13.60
C LYS A 20 5.56 -11.50 -12.83
N THR A 21 4.34 -11.75 -12.36
CA THR A 21 3.52 -10.81 -11.60
C THR A 21 3.67 -11.04 -10.10
N PRO A 22 3.45 -10.01 -9.25
CA PRO A 22 3.42 -10.18 -7.80
C PRO A 22 2.40 -11.24 -7.35
N VAL A 23 1.18 -11.23 -7.91
CA VAL A 23 0.14 -12.23 -7.56
C VAL A 23 0.58 -13.64 -7.93
N GLY A 24 1.20 -13.83 -9.10
CA GLY A 24 1.74 -15.13 -9.52
C GLY A 24 2.79 -15.65 -8.54
N TYR A 25 3.75 -14.80 -8.14
CA TYR A 25 4.76 -15.16 -7.13
C TYR A 25 4.14 -15.49 -5.77
N ILE A 26 3.17 -14.69 -5.31
CA ILE A 26 2.47 -14.91 -4.04
C ILE A 26 1.77 -16.27 -4.06
N VAL A 27 1.00 -16.56 -5.10
CA VAL A 27 0.22 -17.81 -5.19
C VAL A 27 1.13 -19.02 -5.35
N GLU A 28 2.16 -18.95 -6.19
CA GLU A 28 3.12 -20.05 -6.36
C GLU A 28 3.90 -20.32 -5.06
N GLY A 29 4.27 -19.27 -4.33
CA GLY A 29 4.87 -19.39 -3.00
C GLY A 29 3.94 -20.11 -2.01
N LEU A 30 2.66 -19.74 -1.98
CA LEU A 30 1.63 -20.39 -1.16
C LEU A 30 1.40 -21.84 -1.56
N ARG A 31 1.31 -22.13 -2.86
CA ARG A 31 1.17 -23.50 -3.41
C ARG A 31 2.31 -24.40 -2.95
N ARG A 32 3.56 -23.95 -3.11
CA ARG A 32 4.75 -24.71 -2.65
C ARG A 32 4.78 -24.93 -1.14
N ARG A 33 4.18 -24.03 -0.35
CA ARG A 33 4.06 -24.21 1.10
C ARG A 33 3.03 -25.28 1.43
N MET A 34 1.86 -25.23 0.79
CA MET A 34 0.81 -26.23 0.93
C MET A 34 1.33 -27.64 0.62
N GLU A 35 2.01 -27.82 -0.51
CA GLU A 35 2.60 -29.11 -0.92
C GLU A 35 3.63 -29.65 0.07
N LYS A 36 4.29 -28.76 0.82
CA LYS A 36 5.28 -29.10 1.83
C LYS A 36 4.68 -29.20 3.24
N GLY A 37 3.35 -29.14 3.37
CA GLY A 37 2.66 -29.17 4.67
C GLY A 37 2.99 -27.98 5.58
N LYS A 38 3.31 -26.82 5.02
CA LYS A 38 3.61 -25.59 5.77
C LYS A 38 2.42 -24.65 5.77
N MET A 39 2.15 -23.99 6.90
CA MET A 39 1.14 -22.92 7.02
C MET A 39 1.34 -21.80 5.98
N PRO A 40 0.31 -21.12 5.48
CA PRO A 40 0.47 -19.94 4.62
C PRO A 40 1.06 -18.76 5.41
N TYR A 41 1.72 -17.83 4.72
CA TYR A 41 2.13 -16.56 5.33
C TYR A 41 1.01 -15.51 5.23
N THR A 42 1.06 -14.51 6.10
CA THR A 42 0.24 -13.30 5.92
C THR A 42 0.72 -12.51 4.71
N VAL A 43 -0.21 -12.03 3.89
CA VAL A 43 0.06 -11.07 2.81
C VAL A 43 -0.46 -9.71 3.25
N LEU A 44 0.45 -8.83 3.65
CA LEU A 44 0.16 -7.49 4.16
C LEU A 44 0.39 -6.47 3.03
N SER A 45 -0.69 -5.92 2.46
CA SER A 45 -0.55 -4.82 1.50
C SER A 45 -0.27 -3.52 2.25
N CYS A 46 0.64 -2.71 1.70
CA CYS A 46 0.95 -1.35 2.15
C CYS A 46 0.70 -0.34 1.02
N ASP A 47 -0.14 -0.69 0.05
CA ASP A 47 -0.55 0.23 -1.01
C ASP A 47 -1.67 1.15 -0.51
N ASN A 48 -1.69 2.39 -1.00
CA ASN A 48 -2.71 3.40 -0.69
C ASN A 48 -4.00 3.14 -1.48
N LEU A 49 -4.68 2.04 -1.19
CA LEU A 49 -5.94 1.63 -1.81
C LEU A 49 -6.99 1.30 -0.75
N PRO A 50 -8.26 1.72 -0.93
CA PRO A 50 -9.39 1.31 -0.11
C PRO A 50 -9.42 -0.20 0.14
N LEU A 51 -9.47 -0.61 1.40
CA LEU A 51 -9.54 -2.02 1.81
C LEU A 51 -8.48 -2.87 1.10
N ASN A 52 -7.23 -2.39 1.10
CA ASN A 52 -6.12 -2.99 0.35
C ASN A 52 -5.95 -4.50 0.62
N GLY A 53 -6.06 -4.93 1.88
CA GLY A 53 -6.02 -6.34 2.27
C GLY A 53 -7.12 -7.16 1.61
N LYS A 54 -8.37 -6.67 1.63
CA LYS A 54 -9.51 -7.32 0.95
C LYS A 54 -9.36 -7.37 -0.57
N LEU A 55 -8.79 -6.34 -1.16
CA LEU A 55 -8.50 -6.34 -2.59
C LEU A 55 -7.43 -7.39 -2.94
N THR A 56 -6.34 -7.44 -2.15
CA THR A 56 -5.28 -8.45 -2.30
C THR A 56 -5.83 -9.86 -2.12
N GLU A 57 -6.59 -10.12 -1.06
CA GLU A 57 -7.27 -11.40 -0.79
C GLU A 57 -8.05 -11.86 -2.01
N ARG A 58 -8.91 -10.99 -2.55
CA ARG A 58 -9.74 -11.30 -3.70
C ARG A 58 -8.92 -11.68 -4.93
N VAL A 59 -7.89 -10.90 -5.26
CA VAL A 59 -7.04 -11.12 -6.44
C VAL A 59 -6.23 -12.42 -6.29
N VAL A 60 -5.70 -12.69 -5.09
CA VAL A 60 -4.96 -13.93 -4.78
C VAL A 60 -5.87 -15.15 -4.86
N LEU A 61 -7.07 -15.10 -4.27
CA LEU A 61 -8.03 -16.20 -4.31
C LEU A 61 -8.52 -16.49 -5.74
N GLN A 62 -8.79 -15.44 -6.53
CA GLN A 62 -9.17 -15.58 -7.94
C GLN A 62 -8.06 -16.24 -8.77
N PHE A 63 -6.80 -15.86 -8.54
CA PHE A 63 -5.67 -16.45 -9.23
C PHE A 63 -5.44 -17.91 -8.78
N ALA A 64 -5.50 -18.18 -7.47
CA ALA A 64 -5.35 -19.51 -6.89
C ALA A 64 -6.39 -20.53 -7.39
N GLU A 65 -7.65 -20.09 -7.55
CA GLU A 65 -8.72 -20.92 -8.14
C GLU A 65 -8.36 -21.41 -9.55
N ARG A 66 -7.69 -20.56 -10.36
CA ARG A 66 -7.33 -20.92 -11.74
C ARG A 66 -6.17 -21.90 -11.81
N VAL A 67 -5.18 -21.77 -10.93
CA VAL A 67 -3.92 -22.53 -11.03
C VAL A 67 -3.81 -23.73 -10.09
N GLY A 68 -4.76 -23.92 -9.16
CA GLY A 68 -4.72 -25.00 -8.17
C GLY A 68 -6.10 -25.48 -7.72
N SER A 69 -7.09 -25.47 -8.61
CA SER A 69 -8.45 -25.97 -8.32
C SER A 69 -8.48 -27.47 -7.99
N ASP A 70 -7.61 -28.26 -8.63
CA ASP A 70 -7.48 -29.70 -8.43
C ASP A 70 -6.94 -30.08 -7.05
N ILE A 71 -6.10 -29.20 -6.47
CA ILE A 71 -5.51 -29.40 -5.13
C ILE A 71 -6.21 -28.62 -4.02
N GLY A 72 -7.28 -27.88 -4.34
CA GLY A 72 -8.02 -27.07 -3.36
C GLY A 72 -7.23 -25.87 -2.82
N LEU A 73 -6.34 -25.28 -3.64
CA LEU A 73 -5.44 -24.21 -3.20
C LEU A 73 -6.19 -22.97 -2.73
N ARG A 74 -7.26 -22.57 -3.43
CA ARG A 74 -8.07 -21.41 -3.04
C ARG A 74 -8.64 -21.61 -1.64
N GLN A 75 -9.28 -22.74 -1.38
CA GLN A 75 -9.94 -23.06 -0.11
C GLN A 75 -8.91 -23.07 1.02
N TRP A 76 -7.73 -23.65 0.77
CA TRP A 76 -6.65 -23.64 1.74
C TRP A 76 -6.14 -22.22 2.07
N ILE A 77 -6.00 -21.35 1.07
CA ILE A 77 -5.64 -19.93 1.31
C ILE A 77 -6.75 -19.19 2.05
N GLU A 78 -8.01 -19.43 1.70
CA GLU A 78 -9.18 -18.79 2.33
C GLU A 78 -9.35 -19.20 3.80
N GLU A 79 -9.07 -20.46 4.12
CA GLU A 79 -9.20 -21.01 5.48
C GLU A 79 -8.03 -20.64 6.39
N TYR A 80 -6.79 -20.72 5.87
CA TYR A 80 -5.59 -20.60 6.70
C TYR A 80 -4.81 -19.30 6.50
N GLY A 81 -5.08 -18.55 5.44
CA GLY A 81 -4.36 -17.32 5.08
C GLY A 81 -4.87 -16.08 5.81
N ALA A 82 -4.10 -15.00 5.74
CA ALA A 82 -4.50 -13.70 6.24
C ALA A 82 -4.07 -12.56 5.31
N PHE A 83 -4.99 -11.62 5.16
CA PHE A 83 -4.88 -10.42 4.31
C PHE A 83 -5.42 -9.20 5.08
N PRO A 84 -4.74 -8.79 6.17
CA PRO A 84 -5.14 -7.61 6.94
C PRO A 84 -5.13 -6.35 6.08
N ASN A 85 -6.12 -5.47 6.28
CA ASN A 85 -6.10 -4.13 5.73
C ASN A 85 -5.07 -3.27 6.47
N THR A 86 -4.54 -2.26 5.78
CA THR A 86 -3.68 -1.22 6.36
C THR A 86 -4.07 0.16 5.87
N MET A 87 -3.82 1.16 6.72
CA MET A 87 -3.70 2.55 6.31
C MET A 87 -2.25 2.97 6.51
N VAL A 88 -1.61 3.42 5.44
CA VAL A 88 -0.22 3.90 5.44
C VAL A 88 -0.18 5.39 5.11
N ASP A 89 0.64 6.13 5.84
CA ASP A 89 0.84 7.54 5.57
C ASP A 89 2.25 8.02 5.89
N ARG A 90 2.95 8.46 4.84
CA ARG A 90 4.22 9.19 4.88
C ARG A 90 4.53 9.72 3.49
N ILE A 91 4.60 11.04 3.31
CA ILE A 91 5.07 11.65 2.08
C ILE A 91 6.55 11.33 1.88
N THR A 92 6.83 10.59 0.80
CA THR A 92 8.17 10.11 0.45
C THR A 92 8.43 10.44 -1.03
N PRO A 93 9.05 11.60 -1.34
CA PRO A 93 9.41 11.94 -2.71
C PRO A 93 10.40 10.93 -3.31
N ALA A 94 10.45 10.87 -4.64
CA ALA A 94 11.48 10.08 -5.32
C ALA A 94 12.86 10.74 -5.10
N THR A 95 13.86 9.93 -4.76
CA THR A 95 15.23 10.39 -4.57
C THR A 95 15.78 11.10 -5.81
N THR A 96 16.37 12.25 -5.60
CA THR A 96 17.04 13.08 -6.62
C THR A 96 18.56 13.09 -6.42
N LEU A 97 19.30 13.63 -7.40
CA LEU A 97 20.74 13.83 -7.25
C LEU A 97 21.05 14.88 -6.17
N GLU A 98 20.16 15.86 -6.01
CA GLU A 98 20.22 16.87 -4.96
C GLU A 98 20.10 16.24 -3.56
N ASP A 99 19.21 15.25 -3.38
CA ASP A 99 19.08 14.52 -2.11
C ASP A 99 20.35 13.73 -1.77
N ILE A 100 20.96 13.08 -2.76
CA ILE A 100 22.24 12.35 -2.58
C ILE A 100 23.35 13.32 -2.14
N GLU A 101 23.46 14.48 -2.78
CA GLU A 101 24.47 15.48 -2.41
C GLU A 101 24.18 16.09 -1.04
N LEU A 102 22.92 16.32 -0.71
CA LEU A 102 22.49 16.80 0.60
C LEU A 102 22.93 15.85 1.71
N VAL A 103 22.73 14.54 1.53
CA VAL A 103 23.15 13.53 2.52
C VAL A 103 24.68 13.47 2.65
N ARG A 104 25.38 13.49 1.51
CA ARG A 104 26.84 13.47 1.46
C ARG A 104 27.46 14.67 2.17
N GLN A 105 27.00 15.88 1.88
CA GLN A 105 27.58 17.10 2.43
C GLN A 105 27.05 17.43 3.82
N GLY A 106 25.76 17.23 4.06
CA GLY A 106 25.09 17.63 5.30
C GLY A 106 25.32 16.67 6.47
N TYR A 107 25.53 15.38 6.16
CA TYR A 107 25.69 14.33 7.17
C TYR A 107 26.99 13.54 7.03
N GLU A 108 27.82 13.84 6.04
CA GLU A 108 29.09 13.15 5.77
C GLU A 108 28.91 11.63 5.52
N ILE A 109 27.78 11.24 4.93
CA ILE A 109 27.42 9.85 4.61
C ILE A 109 27.44 9.64 3.10
N GLU A 110 28.22 8.66 2.62
CA GLU A 110 28.15 8.19 1.23
C GLU A 110 27.03 7.15 1.09
N ASP A 111 25.86 7.60 0.67
CA ASP A 111 24.70 6.76 0.31
C ASP A 111 24.31 7.04 -1.15
N ASP A 112 24.35 6.00 -1.98
CA ASP A 112 24.00 6.09 -3.41
C ASP A 112 22.49 6.19 -3.63
N TRP A 113 21.67 5.86 -2.64
CA TRP A 113 20.22 5.92 -2.76
C TRP A 113 19.50 6.22 -1.43
N PRO A 114 19.72 7.42 -0.86
CA PRO A 114 19.01 7.83 0.34
C PRO A 114 17.51 8.02 0.07
N VAL A 115 16.69 7.78 1.08
CA VAL A 115 15.24 8.02 1.01
C VAL A 115 14.89 9.19 1.90
N CYS A 116 14.61 10.33 1.28
CA CYS A 116 14.07 11.50 1.97
C CYS A 116 12.56 11.37 2.14
N ALA A 117 12.06 11.72 3.31
CA ALA A 117 10.65 11.71 3.63
C ALA A 117 10.35 12.77 4.69
N GLU A 118 9.07 13.11 4.85
CA GLU A 118 8.66 13.96 5.97
C GLU A 118 8.84 13.26 7.33
N ASP A 119 8.79 14.07 8.39
CA ASP A 119 8.89 13.60 9.78
C ASP A 119 7.62 12.85 10.22
N TYR A 120 6.45 13.22 9.68
CA TYR A 120 5.18 12.57 10.01
C TYR A 120 5.13 11.14 9.46
N THR A 121 4.70 10.20 10.30
CA THR A 121 4.45 8.82 9.90
C THR A 121 3.24 8.27 10.62
N GLN A 122 2.39 7.54 9.89
CA GLN A 122 1.30 6.78 10.49
C GLN A 122 1.14 5.44 9.80
N TRP A 123 0.95 4.39 10.61
CA TRP A 123 0.65 3.06 10.11
C TRP A 123 -0.41 2.43 11.00
N VAL A 124 -1.58 2.16 10.43
CA VAL A 124 -2.67 1.47 11.10
C VAL A 124 -2.86 0.11 10.42
N ILE A 125 -2.94 -0.95 11.21
CA ILE A 125 -2.91 -2.33 10.71
C ILE A 125 -4.00 -3.13 11.42
N GLU A 126 -4.80 -3.87 10.66
CA GLU A 126 -5.67 -4.91 11.26
C GLU A 126 -4.79 -6.00 11.88
N ASP A 127 -5.01 -6.33 13.16
CA ASP A 127 -4.20 -7.34 13.87
C ASP A 127 -4.58 -8.78 13.50
N LYS A 128 -4.43 -9.13 12.22
CA LYS A 128 -4.78 -10.44 11.65
C LYS A 128 -3.57 -11.09 10.99
N PHE A 129 -2.85 -11.91 11.76
CA PHE A 129 -1.63 -12.59 11.30
C PHE A 129 -1.63 -14.09 11.62
N VAL A 130 -1.21 -14.92 10.66
CA VAL A 130 -1.30 -16.41 10.76
C VAL A 130 -0.03 -17.08 11.25
N GLN A 131 1.11 -16.38 11.28
CA GLN A 131 2.40 -16.87 11.78
C GLN A 131 3.11 -15.84 12.67
N GLY A 132 2.33 -15.06 13.41
CA GLY A 132 2.83 -13.94 14.20
C GLY A 132 3.23 -12.73 13.35
N ARG A 133 3.70 -11.69 14.03
CA ARG A 133 4.19 -10.43 13.47
C ARG A 133 5.19 -9.79 14.44
N PRO A 134 6.01 -8.84 13.99
CA PRO A 134 6.76 -7.97 14.89
C PRO A 134 5.84 -7.15 15.82
N GLN A 135 6.39 -6.68 16.93
CA GLN A 135 5.75 -5.76 17.86
C GLN A 135 5.80 -4.32 17.31
N TRP A 136 5.19 -4.08 16.15
CA TRP A 136 5.21 -2.75 15.50
C TRP A 136 4.53 -1.66 16.34
N GLU A 137 3.66 -2.04 17.28
CA GLU A 137 3.09 -1.14 18.29
C GLU A 137 4.16 -0.47 19.15
N GLU A 138 5.29 -1.13 19.40
CA GLU A 138 6.41 -0.54 20.14
C GLU A 138 7.17 0.51 19.31
N ALA A 139 7.00 0.47 17.98
CA ALA A 139 7.54 1.44 17.03
C ALA A 139 6.49 2.47 16.57
N GLY A 140 5.31 2.50 17.20
CA GLY A 140 4.26 3.51 16.95
C GLY A 140 3.18 3.12 15.94
N ALA A 141 3.18 1.89 15.40
CA ALA A 141 2.05 1.41 14.60
C ALA A 141 0.80 1.20 15.47
N LEU A 142 -0.37 1.46 14.92
CA LEU A 142 -1.65 1.22 15.58
C LEU A 142 -2.22 -0.12 15.13
N LEU A 143 -2.32 -1.06 16.05
CA LEU A 143 -2.92 -2.37 15.83
C LEU A 143 -4.38 -2.28 16.24
N VAL A 144 -5.28 -2.56 15.29
CA VAL A 144 -6.72 -2.36 15.45
C VAL A 144 -7.50 -3.57 14.95
N ASP A 145 -8.77 -3.67 15.35
CA ASP A 145 -9.68 -4.69 14.82
C ASP A 145 -10.22 -4.31 13.43
N ASP A 146 -10.37 -3.01 13.15
CA ASP A 146 -10.91 -2.47 11.90
C ASP A 146 -10.20 -1.16 11.50
N VAL A 147 -9.66 -1.15 10.28
CA VAL A 147 -8.91 -0.02 9.70
C VAL A 147 -9.81 0.95 8.93
N GLU A 148 -11.02 0.53 8.51
CA GLU A 148 -11.90 1.30 7.62
C GLU A 148 -12.15 2.76 8.09
N PRO A 149 -12.37 3.03 9.40
CA PRO A 149 -12.56 4.41 9.87
C PRO A 149 -11.33 5.32 9.64
N TYR A 150 -10.12 4.79 9.85
CA TYR A 150 -8.86 5.52 9.70
C TYR A 150 -8.56 5.77 8.21
N GLU A 151 -8.81 4.75 7.39
CA GLU A 151 -8.67 4.85 5.95
C GLU A 151 -9.63 5.89 5.36
N LEU A 152 -10.91 5.87 5.75
CA LEU A 152 -11.89 6.86 5.30
C LEU A 152 -11.50 8.29 5.69
N MET A 153 -11.03 8.49 6.93
CA MET A 153 -10.53 9.78 7.38
C MET A 153 -9.37 10.27 6.51
N LYS A 154 -8.34 9.43 6.30
CA LYS A 154 -7.15 9.78 5.51
C LYS A 154 -7.48 10.03 4.05
N LEU A 155 -8.28 9.16 3.43
CA LEU A 155 -8.69 9.28 2.04
C LEU A 155 -9.49 10.57 1.79
N ARG A 156 -10.42 10.92 2.69
CA ARG A 156 -11.28 12.11 2.52
C ARG A 156 -10.54 13.41 2.86
N LEU A 157 -9.89 13.46 4.02
CA LEU A 157 -9.33 14.71 4.54
C LEU A 157 -7.94 14.99 3.98
N LEU A 158 -7.09 13.98 3.78
CA LEU A 158 -5.73 14.18 3.29
C LEU A 158 -5.65 14.00 1.78
N ASN A 159 -5.96 12.80 1.26
CA ASN A 159 -5.86 12.55 -0.18
C ASN A 159 -6.85 13.42 -0.97
N GLY A 160 -8.09 13.55 -0.46
CA GLY A 160 -9.12 14.40 -1.06
C GLY A 160 -8.71 15.87 -1.14
N SER A 161 -8.21 16.43 -0.04
CA SER A 161 -7.72 17.82 -0.01
C SER A 161 -6.53 18.03 -0.94
N HIS A 162 -5.57 17.09 -0.96
CA HIS A 162 -4.44 17.17 -1.90
C HIS A 162 -4.91 17.17 -3.35
N SER A 163 -5.83 16.29 -3.73
CA SER A 163 -6.38 16.29 -5.09
C SER A 163 -7.15 17.57 -5.41
N ALA A 164 -8.01 18.04 -4.49
CA ALA A 164 -8.78 19.26 -4.67
C ALA A 164 -7.87 20.49 -4.88
N MET A 165 -6.79 20.58 -4.10
CA MET A 165 -5.81 21.67 -4.20
C MET A 165 -4.95 21.55 -5.46
N ALA A 166 -4.41 20.37 -5.76
CA ALA A 166 -3.34 20.20 -6.74
C ALA A 166 -3.70 20.76 -8.13
N TYR A 167 -4.92 20.52 -8.59
CA TYR A 167 -5.37 21.01 -9.90
C TYR A 167 -5.53 22.54 -9.92
N LEU A 168 -6.12 23.11 -8.87
CA LEU A 168 -6.35 24.55 -8.76
C LEU A 168 -5.04 25.31 -8.58
N ALA A 169 -4.18 24.82 -7.68
CA ALA A 169 -2.87 25.39 -7.41
C ALA A 169 -1.98 25.39 -8.67
N TYR A 170 -2.00 24.30 -9.44
CA TYR A 170 -1.24 24.22 -10.69
C TYR A 170 -1.70 25.26 -11.72
N LEU A 171 -3.02 25.45 -11.86
CA LEU A 171 -3.62 26.45 -12.75
C LEU A 171 -3.34 27.89 -12.29
N ALA A 172 -3.27 28.11 -10.97
CA ALA A 172 -2.87 29.39 -10.38
C ALA A 172 -1.36 29.68 -10.50
N GLY A 173 -0.57 28.73 -10.98
CA GLY A 173 0.87 28.90 -11.24
C GLY A 173 1.79 28.32 -10.17
N HIS A 174 1.24 27.74 -9.09
CA HIS A 174 2.05 27.06 -8.09
C HIS A 174 2.59 25.72 -8.63
N ARG A 175 3.79 25.36 -8.19
CA ARG A 175 4.46 24.09 -8.57
C ARG A 175 4.72 23.17 -7.38
N HIS A 176 4.64 23.71 -6.18
CA HIS A 176 4.86 22.97 -4.94
C HIS A 176 3.71 23.22 -3.98
N VAL A 177 3.37 22.21 -3.18
CA VAL A 177 2.28 22.24 -2.20
C VAL A 177 2.47 23.36 -1.18
N HIS A 178 3.69 23.57 -0.68
CA HIS A 178 3.95 24.63 0.31
C HIS A 178 3.63 26.03 -0.23
N HIS A 179 4.00 26.33 -1.48
CA HIS A 179 3.64 27.61 -2.11
C HIS A 179 2.13 27.79 -2.30
N ALA A 180 1.40 26.69 -2.54
CA ALA A 180 -0.06 26.75 -2.63
C ALA A 180 -0.69 27.01 -1.25
N MET A 181 -0.09 26.48 -0.18
CA MET A 181 -0.58 26.70 1.19
C MET A 181 -0.27 28.09 1.74
N GLU A 182 0.65 28.83 1.12
CA GLU A 182 0.92 30.25 1.40
C GLU A 182 -0.07 31.21 0.71
N ASP A 183 -0.87 30.72 -0.24
CA ASP A 183 -1.94 31.49 -0.89
C ASP A 183 -3.21 31.46 -0.01
N ASP A 184 -3.69 32.64 0.39
CA ASP A 184 -4.84 32.79 1.29
C ASP A 184 -6.12 32.15 0.73
N ASP A 185 -6.37 32.25 -0.58
CA ASP A 185 -7.59 31.70 -1.18
C ASP A 185 -7.54 30.16 -1.17
N MET A 186 -6.37 29.58 -1.47
CA MET A 186 -6.14 28.14 -1.41
C MET A 186 -6.25 27.60 0.01
N PHE A 187 -5.65 28.29 0.99
CA PHE A 187 -5.71 27.92 2.40
C PHE A 187 -7.16 27.87 2.91
N HIS A 188 -7.95 28.93 2.65
CA HIS A 188 -9.35 28.98 3.07
C HIS A 188 -10.22 27.97 2.32
N PHE A 189 -9.96 27.74 1.04
CA PHE A 189 -10.67 26.73 0.25
C PHE A 189 -10.49 25.34 0.86
N ILE A 190 -9.27 24.94 1.18
CA ILE A 190 -8.97 23.64 1.75
C ILE A 190 -9.53 23.49 3.16
N GLY A 191 -9.45 24.53 4.00
CA GLY A 191 -10.13 24.54 5.30
C GLY A 191 -11.64 24.25 5.18
N LYS A 192 -12.33 24.97 4.30
CA LYS A 192 -13.77 24.75 4.07
C LYS A 192 -14.09 23.37 3.48
N TYR A 193 -13.25 22.87 2.59
CA TYR A 193 -13.39 21.53 2.01
C TYR A 193 -13.37 20.47 3.12
N MET A 194 -12.39 20.53 4.02
CA MET A 194 -12.26 19.58 5.13
C MET A 194 -13.44 19.65 6.12
N ASP A 195 -13.93 20.86 6.44
CA ASP A 195 -15.08 21.03 7.33
C ASP A 195 -16.39 20.47 6.77
N THR A 196 -16.52 20.40 5.44
CA THR A 196 -17.79 20.03 4.77
C THR A 196 -17.90 18.53 4.49
N ILE A 197 -16.80 17.77 4.55
CA ILE A 197 -16.72 16.38 4.04
C ILE A 197 -16.76 15.34 5.18
N GLN A 198 -17.09 15.77 6.40
CA GLN A 198 -17.38 14.87 7.53
C GLN A 198 -18.51 13.88 7.17
#